data_AF-A0A1U6IX91-F1
#
_entry.id   AF-A0A1U6IX91-F1
#
_cell.length_a   1.000
_cell.length_b   1.000
_cell.length_c   1.000
_cell.angle_alpha   90.00
_cell.angle_beta   90.00
_cell.angle_gamma   90.00
#
_symmetry.space_group_name_H-M   'P 1'
#
loop_
_entity.id
_entity.type
_entity.pdbx_description
1 polymer ?
#
loop_
_entity_poly.entity_id
_entity_poly.type
_entity_poly.pdbx_seq_one_letter_code
_entity_poly.pdbx_strand_id
1 'polypeptide(L)'
;MSDAIGLTGPAQQFINDMTAVGAPARADGPRILYDVVAVGGALSGQTVTTGVSASEVQSWPMVPPHWIHLPDSVTFPATNMDDTDCQPGWKRHSRDFSYSDMSMPPALAWLRHVRGFISIAIPKAA
;
A
#
# COMPACT_ATOMS: atom_id res chain seq x y z
N MET A 1 -17.85 19.68 -12.50
CA MET A 1 -18.65 18.65 -11.82
C MET A 1 -17.66 17.73 -11.16
N SER A 2 -17.59 17.76 -9.83
CA SER A 2 -16.62 16.97 -9.07
C SER A 2 -17.23 15.60 -8.83
N ASP A 3 -16.80 14.60 -9.59
CA ASP A 3 -17.06 13.20 -9.30
C ASP A 3 -16.22 12.81 -8.08
N ALA A 4 -16.64 13.27 -6.90
CA ALA A 4 -16.26 12.64 -5.67
C ALA A 4 -16.96 11.27 -5.65
N ILE A 5 -16.32 10.28 -6.28
CA ILE A 5 -16.69 8.88 -6.11
C ILE A 5 -16.69 8.66 -4.60
N GLY A 6 -17.88 8.55 -4.02
CA GLY A 6 -18.05 8.32 -2.59
C GLY A 6 -17.28 7.05 -2.23
N LEU A 7 -16.34 7.16 -1.29
CA LEU A 7 -15.64 6.00 -0.78
C LEU A 7 -16.67 4.97 -0.31
N THR A 8 -16.51 3.71 -0.73
CA THR A 8 -17.34 2.62 -0.20
C THR A 8 -17.04 2.43 1.29
N GLY A 9 -17.98 1.82 2.03
CA GLY A 9 -17.80 1.52 3.46
C GLY A 9 -16.46 0.81 3.76
N PRO A 10 -16.11 -0.28 3.04
CA PRO A 10 -14.82 -0.95 3.22
C PRO A 10 -13.60 -0.07 2.91
N ALA A 11 -13.66 0.75 1.86
CA ALA A 11 -12.58 1.67 1.52
C ALA A 11 -12.36 2.74 2.61
N GLN A 12 -13.44 3.29 3.16
CA GLN A 12 -13.36 4.20 4.28
C GLN A 12 -12.83 3.50 5.56
N GLN A 13 -13.23 2.25 5.79
CA GLN A 13 -12.72 1.46 6.91
C GLN A 13 -11.21 1.22 6.79
N PHE A 14 -10.72 0.85 5.60
CA PHE A 14 -9.27 0.70 5.36
C PHE A 14 -8.52 2.00 5.69
N ILE A 15 -9.03 3.15 5.22
CA ILE A 15 -8.43 4.46 5.52
C ILE A 15 -8.35 4.71 7.03
N ASN A 16 -9.45 4.45 7.75
CA ASN A 16 -9.52 4.65 9.19
C ASN A 16 -8.54 3.73 9.93
N ASP A 17 -8.50 2.44 9.56
CA ASP A 17 -7.64 1.46 10.21
C ASP A 17 -6.15 1.75 9.99
N MET A 18 -5.77 2.11 8.75
CA MET A 18 -4.39 2.50 8.44
C MET A 18 -3.96 3.75 9.21
N THR A 19 -4.85 4.74 9.27
CA THR A 19 -4.61 5.96 10.05
C THR A 19 -4.46 5.64 11.55
N ALA A 20 -5.28 4.74 12.10
CA ALA A 20 -5.22 4.32 13.50
C ALA A 20 -3.93 3.60 13.87
N VAL A 21 -3.27 2.91 12.92
CA VAL A 21 -1.96 2.26 13.14
C VAL A 21 -0.76 3.13 12.78
N GLY A 22 -0.98 4.43 12.57
CA GLY A 22 0.09 5.42 12.34
C GLY A 22 0.55 5.52 10.90
N ALA A 23 -0.26 5.11 9.93
CA ALA A 23 -0.06 5.32 8.50
C ALA A 23 -1.23 6.11 7.92
N PRO A 24 -1.23 7.46 8.06
CA PRO A 24 -2.32 8.30 7.59
C PRO A 24 -2.67 8.02 6.14
N ALA A 25 -3.92 7.64 5.89
CA ALA A 25 -4.40 7.22 4.59
C ALA A 25 -5.41 8.22 3.99
N ARG A 26 -5.48 8.27 2.67
CA ARG A 26 -6.42 9.13 1.94
C ARG A 26 -6.84 8.51 0.61
N ALA A 27 -8.03 8.86 0.16
CA ALA A 27 -8.46 8.59 -1.20
C ALA A 27 -7.65 9.39 -2.22
N ASP A 28 -7.36 8.78 -3.36
CA ASP A 28 -6.69 9.41 -4.49
C ASP A 28 -7.14 8.74 -5.81
N GLY A 29 -8.27 9.19 -6.35
CA GLY A 29 -8.89 8.59 -7.53
C GLY A 29 -9.21 7.10 -7.29
N PRO A 30 -8.73 6.17 -8.14
CA PRO A 30 -8.95 4.73 -7.96
C PRO A 30 -8.06 4.11 -6.86
N ARG A 31 -7.22 4.90 -6.19
CA ARG A 31 -6.26 4.43 -5.16
C ARG A 31 -6.64 4.92 -3.78
N ILE A 32 -6.11 4.22 -2.78
CA ILE A 32 -5.93 4.75 -1.43
C ILE A 32 -4.43 4.85 -1.18
N LEU A 33 -3.95 6.06 -0.90
CA LEU A 33 -2.54 6.33 -0.61
C LEU A 33 -2.32 6.48 0.89
N TYR A 34 -1.16 6.01 1.37
CA TYR A 34 -0.72 6.15 2.76
C TYR A 34 0.81 6.14 2.83
N ASP A 35 1.35 6.68 3.92
CA ASP A 35 2.79 6.82 4.09
C ASP A 35 3.37 5.75 5.02
N VAL A 36 4.54 5.25 4.64
CA VAL A 36 5.28 4.23 5.39
C VAL A 36 6.72 4.70 5.58
N VAL A 37 7.19 4.75 6.83
CA VAL A 37 8.62 4.90 7.11
C VAL A 37 9.31 3.56 6.85
N ALA A 38 10.27 3.56 5.93
CA ALA A 38 11.09 2.40 5.62
C ALA A 38 12.02 2.07 6.78
N VAL A 39 11.95 0.82 7.27
CA VAL A 39 12.66 0.36 8.47
C VAL A 39 14.02 -0.28 8.16
N GLY A 40 14.36 -0.47 6.89
CA GLY A 40 15.59 -1.13 6.44
C GLY A 40 15.79 -0.99 4.93
N GLY A 41 16.88 -1.57 4.42
CA GLY A 41 17.20 -1.55 2.99
C GLY A 41 17.71 -0.20 2.49
N ALA A 42 17.71 -0.03 1.16
CA ALA A 42 18.22 1.17 0.49
C ALA A 42 17.47 2.46 0.85
N LEU A 43 16.23 2.34 1.33
CA LEU A 43 15.37 3.46 1.70
C LEU A 43 15.27 3.68 3.22
N SER A 44 16.09 3.00 4.03
CA SER A 44 15.99 3.06 5.50
C SER A 44 15.93 4.50 6.04
N GLY A 45 14.95 4.77 6.90
CA GLY A 45 14.69 6.08 7.50
C GLY A 45 13.89 7.04 6.62
N GLN A 46 13.64 6.70 5.35
CA GLN A 46 12.87 7.54 4.44
C GLN A 46 11.38 7.23 4.53
N THR A 47 10.55 8.27 4.36
CA THR A 47 9.10 8.11 4.16
C THR A 47 8.84 7.76 2.70
N VAL A 48 8.16 6.64 2.47
CA VAL A 48 7.70 6.18 1.17
C VAL A 48 6.19 6.27 1.14
N THR A 49 5.64 7.10 0.25
CA THR A 49 4.21 7.04 -0.06
C THR A 49 3.93 5.79 -0.88
N THR A 50 2.94 5.03 -0.45
CA THR A 50 2.48 3.80 -1.08
C THR A 50 0.96 3.83 -1.21
N GLY A 51 0.36 2.77 -1.75
CA GLY A 51 -1.08 2.67 -1.84
C GLY A 51 -1.58 1.29 -2.25
N VAL A 52 -2.89 1.21 -2.40
CA VAL A 52 -3.62 0.03 -2.89
C VAL A 52 -4.77 0.48 -3.78
N SER A 53 -5.26 -0.40 -4.64
CA SER A 53 -6.47 -0.16 -5.43
C SER A 53 -7.69 -0.09 -4.51
N ALA A 54 -8.57 0.91 -4.69
CA ALA A 54 -9.83 0.99 -3.94
C ALA A 54 -10.75 -0.22 -4.23
N SER A 55 -10.62 -0.82 -5.41
CA SER A 55 -11.32 -2.05 -5.81
C SER A 55 -10.87 -3.29 -5.02
N GLU A 56 -9.61 -3.33 -4.54
CA GLU A 56 -9.06 -4.48 -3.81
C GLU A 56 -9.43 -4.48 -2.32
N VAL A 57 -9.78 -3.33 -1.76
CA VAL A 57 -10.15 -3.20 -0.33
C VAL A 57 -11.64 -3.48 -0.08
N GLN A 58 -12.42 -3.89 -1.08
CA GLN A 58 -13.87 -4.11 -0.89
C GLN A 58 -14.20 -5.24 0.10
N SER A 59 -13.26 -6.16 0.32
CA SER A 59 -13.37 -7.24 1.30
C SER A 59 -12.62 -6.96 2.59
N TRP A 60 -12.10 -5.74 2.78
CA TRP A 60 -11.41 -5.35 4.02
C TRP A 60 -12.38 -5.33 5.22
N PRO A 61 -11.99 -5.82 6.41
CA PRO A 61 -10.67 -6.36 6.75
C PRO A 61 -10.47 -7.84 6.45
N MET A 62 -11.51 -8.57 6.03
CA MET A 62 -11.48 -10.05 5.87
C MET A 62 -10.46 -10.56 4.86
N VAL A 63 -10.17 -9.78 3.81
CA VAL A 63 -9.18 -10.09 2.78
C VAL A 63 -8.29 -8.87 2.58
N PRO A 64 -6.96 -8.98 2.71
CA PRO A 64 -6.07 -7.88 2.42
C PRO A 64 -5.92 -7.66 0.90
N PRO A 65 -5.52 -6.46 0.47
CA PRO A 65 -5.15 -6.20 -0.92
C PRO A 65 -4.00 -7.09 -1.38
N HIS A 66 -3.96 -7.41 -2.68
CA HIS A 66 -2.89 -8.23 -3.27
C HIS A 66 -1.80 -7.37 -3.91
N TRP A 67 -2.14 -6.19 -4.42
CA TRP A 67 -1.17 -5.29 -5.06
C TRP A 67 -0.79 -4.10 -4.16
N ILE A 68 0.51 -3.79 -4.13
CA ILE A 68 1.06 -2.63 -3.44
C ILE A 68 1.54 -1.61 -4.48
N HIS A 69 1.00 -0.41 -4.43
CA HIS A 69 1.35 0.70 -5.32
C HIS A 69 2.57 1.42 -4.76
N LEU A 70 3.57 1.64 -5.60
CA LEU A 70 4.79 2.37 -5.27
C LEU A 70 5.18 3.31 -6.42
N PRO A 71 5.89 4.41 -6.12
CA PRO A 71 6.53 5.21 -7.16
C PRO A 71 7.48 4.34 -7.97
N ASP A 72 7.59 4.60 -9.28
CA ASP A 72 8.50 3.87 -10.18
C ASP A 72 9.98 3.97 -9.79
N SER A 73 10.33 4.98 -8.98
CA SER A 73 11.65 5.13 -8.37
C SER A 73 11.97 4.09 -7.29
N VAL A 74 10.96 3.41 -6.74
CA VAL A 74 11.14 2.33 -5.76
C VAL A 74 11.25 1.02 -6.53
N THR A 75 12.48 0.56 -6.73
CA THR A 75 12.78 -0.59 -7.57
C THR A 75 13.13 -1.83 -6.77
N PHE A 76 12.89 -3.00 -7.38
CA PHE A 76 13.16 -4.31 -6.80
C PHE A 76 13.84 -5.22 -7.83
N PRO A 77 14.66 -6.21 -7.42
CA PRO A 77 15.35 -7.10 -8.35
C PRO A 77 14.40 -7.94 -9.21
N ALA A 78 13.31 -8.43 -8.61
CA ALA A 78 12.29 -9.22 -9.29
C ALA A 78 10.92 -9.05 -8.62
N THR A 79 9.91 -8.72 -9.41
CA THR A 79 8.51 -8.63 -8.99
C THR A 79 7.60 -8.63 -10.20
N ASN A 80 6.44 -9.28 -10.10
CA ASN A 80 5.37 -9.02 -11.04
C ASN A 80 4.88 -7.58 -10.82
N MET A 81 4.71 -6.83 -11.91
CA MET A 81 4.32 -5.43 -11.89
C MET A 81 3.45 -5.08 -13.09
N ASP A 82 2.49 -4.19 -12.87
CA ASP A 82 1.70 -3.54 -13.92
C ASP A 82 1.39 -2.08 -13.51
N ASP A 83 0.56 -1.38 -14.29
CA ASP A 83 0.13 0.00 -14.07
C ASP A 83 -1.39 0.17 -13.92
N THR A 84 -2.13 -0.91 -13.65
CA THR A 84 -3.58 -0.79 -13.41
C THR A 84 -3.84 0.05 -12.18
N ASP A 85 -4.85 0.92 -12.24
CA ASP A 85 -5.22 1.88 -11.19
C ASP A 85 -4.05 2.78 -10.73
N CYS A 86 -2.97 2.90 -11.51
CA CYS A 86 -1.81 3.74 -11.22
C CYS A 86 -1.83 5.02 -12.07
N GLN A 87 -1.53 6.16 -11.45
CA GLN A 87 -1.15 7.36 -12.20
C GLN A 87 0.24 7.19 -12.83
N PRO A 88 0.60 7.98 -13.87
CA PRO A 88 1.96 8.01 -14.40
C PRO A 88 3.01 8.20 -13.30
N GLY A 89 4.14 7.49 -13.40
CA GLY A 89 5.20 7.47 -12.38
C GLY A 89 4.95 6.48 -11.23
N TRP A 90 3.93 5.64 -11.33
CA TRP A 90 3.64 4.58 -10.36
C TRP A 90 3.57 3.21 -11.02
N LYS A 91 3.91 2.19 -10.23
CA LYS A 91 3.66 0.79 -10.54
C LYS A 91 3.02 0.12 -9.34
N ARG A 92 2.26 -0.93 -9.58
CA ARG A 92 1.81 -1.82 -8.51
C ARG A 92 2.55 -3.14 -8.58
N HIS A 93 2.85 -3.71 -7.42
CA HIS A 93 3.66 -4.91 -7.26
C HIS A 93 2.83 -6.00 -6.56
N SER A 94 2.78 -7.19 -7.17
CA SER A 94 1.99 -8.31 -6.66
C SER A 94 2.67 -8.85 -5.41
N ARG A 95 1.97 -8.82 -4.29
CA ARG A 95 2.48 -9.31 -3.01
C ARG A 95 1.37 -10.05 -2.28
N ASP A 96 1.44 -11.37 -2.36
CA ASP A 96 0.59 -12.22 -1.55
C ASP A 96 0.85 -11.98 -0.07
N PHE A 97 -0.24 -11.72 0.64
CA PHE A 97 -0.26 -11.56 2.07
C PHE A 97 -1.50 -12.24 2.63
N SER A 98 -1.30 -13.11 3.60
CA SER A 98 -2.35 -13.62 4.45
C SER A 98 -1.94 -13.34 5.89
N TYR A 99 -2.83 -12.74 6.68
CA TYR A 99 -2.63 -12.64 8.11
C TYR A 99 -3.25 -13.88 8.74
N SER A 100 -2.42 -14.79 9.25
CA SER A 100 -2.86 -15.98 10.00
C SER A 100 -2.92 -15.74 11.51
N ASP A 101 -2.27 -14.67 11.97
CA ASP A 101 -2.22 -14.27 13.38
C ASP A 101 -3.34 -13.27 13.68
N MET A 102 -4.37 -13.74 14.38
CA MET A 102 -5.51 -12.93 14.82
C MET A 102 -5.24 -12.12 16.10
N SER A 103 -4.05 -12.25 16.71
CA SER A 103 -3.68 -11.46 17.90
C SER A 103 -3.32 -10.01 17.58
N MET A 104 -3.20 -9.67 16.29
CA MET A 104 -2.81 -8.35 15.80
C MET A 104 -3.92 -7.71 14.96
N PRO A 105 -4.13 -6.38 15.08
CA PRO A 105 -5.01 -5.67 14.15
C PRO A 105 -4.59 -5.89 12.68
N PRO A 106 -5.51 -6.22 11.76
CA PRO A 106 -5.19 -6.46 10.35
C PRO A 106 -4.40 -5.33 9.69
N ALA A 107 -4.72 -4.06 9.99
CA ALA A 107 -3.97 -2.91 9.48
C ALA A 107 -2.52 -2.86 9.97
N LEU A 108 -2.25 -3.27 11.22
CA LEU A 108 -0.87 -3.32 11.73
C LEU A 108 -0.09 -4.45 11.06
N ALA A 109 -0.74 -5.60 10.84
CA ALA A 109 -0.15 -6.73 10.13
C ALA A 109 0.17 -6.34 8.66
N TRP A 110 -0.78 -5.69 7.98
CA TRP A 110 -0.60 -5.14 6.64
C TRP A 110 0.54 -4.12 6.59
N LEU A 111 0.56 -3.14 7.49
CA LEU A 111 1.62 -2.13 7.54
C LEU A 111 3.00 -2.76 7.72
N ARG A 112 3.13 -3.80 8.56
CA ARG A 112 4.38 -4.55 8.74
C ARG A 112 4.77 -5.31 7.47
N HIS A 113 3.81 -5.92 6.78
CA HIS A 113 4.03 -6.56 5.49
C HIS A 113 4.59 -5.58 4.46
N VAL A 114 3.95 -4.42 4.29
CA VAL A 114 4.42 -3.38 3.34
C VAL A 114 5.81 -2.86 3.71
N ARG A 115 6.10 -2.65 5.01
CA ARG A 115 7.45 -2.28 5.49
C ARG A 115 8.48 -3.35 5.16
N GLY A 116 8.15 -4.63 5.36
CA GLY A 116 8.99 -5.76 5.00
C GLY A 116 9.29 -5.77 3.51
N PHE A 117 8.28 -5.52 2.67
CA PHE A 117 8.48 -5.43 1.24
C PHE A 117 9.38 -4.24 0.84
N ILE A 118 9.12 -3.03 1.34
CA ILE A 118 9.95 -1.86 1.04
C ILE A 118 11.41 -2.07 1.48
N SER A 119 11.66 -2.85 2.54
CA SER A 119 13.01 -3.11 3.03
C SER A 119 13.91 -3.88 2.04
N ILE A 120 13.35 -4.51 1.01
CA ILE A 120 14.11 -5.20 -0.04
C ILE A 120 14.29 -4.33 -1.30
N ALA A 121 13.85 -3.07 -1.28
CA ALA A 121 14.09 -2.13 -2.36
C ALA A 121 15.59 -1.93 -2.58
N ILE A 122 15.98 -1.82 -3.86
CA ILE A 122 17.37 -1.60 -4.25
C ILE A 122 17.63 -0.12 -4.52
N PRO A 123 18.89 0.34 -4.44
CA PRO A 123 19.24 1.68 -4.85
C PRO A 123 18.86 1.92 -6.31
N LYS A 124 18.40 3.13 -6.62
CA LYS A 124 18.24 3.56 -8.02
C LYS A 124 19.62 3.50 -8.69
N ALA A 125 19.71 2.83 -9.84
CA ALA A 125 20.93 2.85 -10.65
C ALA A 125 21.26 4.31 -11.02
N ALA A 126 22.52 4.70 -10.83
CA ALA A 126 23.04 6.04 -11.11
C ALA A 126 23.07 6.34 -12.61
#